data_AF-A0A2E1QKC8-F1
#
_entry.id   AF-A0A2E1QKC8-F1
#
_cell.length_a   1.000
_cell.length_b   1.000
_cell.length_c   1.000
_cell.angle_alpha   90.00
_cell.angle_beta   90.00
_cell.angle_gamma   90.00
#
_symmetry.space_group_name_H-M   'P 1'
#
loop_
_entity.id
_entity.type
_entity.pdbx_description
1 polymer ?
#
loop_
_entity_poly.entity_id
_entity_poly.type
_entity_poly.pdbx_seq_one_letter_code
_entity_poly.pdbx_strand_id
1 'polypeptide(L)'
;MINRYILIFSLLTSLMYSGEISVSISEELVNDYLDLIGSHQIPKGKKGDQAIWTIEEPYVTFEEGSAEFKTTVFYKKGKVNIKKVVRKNMYVEYNYDDNIINLMIEDPFITMERKNEDFGKIDLSILYQKGLKFQGPRPKVETIKLKTIKGRIRIDMNIKKSMIYFEPGIVRVAIDLDYK
;
A
#
# COMPACT_ATOMS: atom_id res chain seq x y z
N MET A 1 22.30 68.29 8.30
CA MET A 1 21.67 67.47 9.35
C MET A 1 20.95 66.31 8.69
N ILE A 2 21.54 65.11 8.71
CA ILE A 2 20.96 63.89 8.14
C ILE A 2 20.35 63.09 9.30
N ASN A 3 19.02 63.02 9.35
CA ASN A 3 18.32 62.09 10.23
C ASN A 3 18.32 60.71 9.58
N ARG A 4 19.04 59.78 10.17
CA ARG A 4 19.14 58.40 9.70
C ARG A 4 18.23 57.54 10.58
N TYR A 5 16.98 57.35 10.16
CA TYR A 5 16.07 56.40 10.80
C TYR A 5 16.50 54.98 10.47
N ILE A 6 16.98 54.24 11.46
CA ILE A 6 17.23 52.80 11.36
C ILE A 6 15.91 52.11 11.68
N LEU A 7 15.24 51.62 10.64
CA LEU A 7 14.06 50.75 10.75
C LEU A 7 14.56 49.32 10.96
N ILE A 8 14.54 48.84 12.21
CA ILE A 8 14.81 47.44 12.53
C ILE A 8 13.55 46.63 12.20
N PHE A 9 13.57 45.94 11.08
CA PHE A 9 12.53 44.97 10.71
C PHE A 9 12.79 43.68 11.49
N SER A 10 12.12 43.50 12.64
CA SER A 10 12.17 42.21 13.35
C SER A 10 11.35 41.19 12.55
N LEU A 11 12.02 40.26 11.86
CA LEU A 11 11.35 39.07 11.35
C LEU A 11 10.83 38.26 12.55
N LEU A 12 9.53 38.32 12.79
CA LEU A 12 8.81 37.35 13.62
C LEU A 12 8.85 36.00 12.89
N THR A 13 9.89 35.21 13.13
CA THR A 13 9.90 33.81 12.74
C THR A 13 8.92 33.06 13.65
N SER A 14 7.69 32.87 13.19
CA SER A 14 6.78 31.93 13.83
C SER A 14 7.44 30.55 13.86
N LEU A 15 7.64 29.96 15.04
CA LEU A 15 8.13 28.59 15.18
C LEU A 15 7.08 27.65 14.58
N MET A 16 7.38 27.11 13.40
CA MET A 16 6.67 25.96 12.85
C MET A 16 7.32 24.73 13.44
N TYR A 17 6.54 23.87 14.08
CA TYR A 17 7.00 22.55 14.43
C TYR A 17 6.45 21.56 13.41
N SER A 18 7.30 20.62 12.99
CA SER A 18 6.94 19.58 12.04
C SER A 18 7.14 18.22 12.71
N GLY A 19 6.21 17.30 12.46
CA GLY A 19 6.27 15.93 12.91
C GLY A 19 5.59 14.99 11.92
N GLU A 20 5.73 13.69 12.13
CA GLU A 20 5.11 12.66 11.28
C GLU A 20 4.13 11.83 12.11
N ILE A 21 3.00 11.46 11.50
CA ILE A 21 2.24 10.29 11.96
C ILE A 21 2.20 9.25 10.85
N SER A 22 2.30 7.98 11.22
CA SER A 22 2.40 6.90 10.26
C SER A 22 1.68 5.63 10.72
N VAL A 23 1.33 4.80 9.74
CA VAL A 23 0.81 3.45 9.91
C VAL A 23 1.76 2.51 9.18
N SER A 24 2.14 1.44 9.86
CA SER A 24 3.01 0.39 9.32
C SER A 24 2.21 -0.90 9.16
N ILE A 25 2.33 -1.52 8.00
CA ILE A 25 1.71 -2.80 7.64
C ILE A 25 2.84 -3.80 7.49
N SER A 26 2.89 -4.82 8.35
CA SER A 26 3.93 -5.84 8.30
C SER A 26 3.69 -6.84 7.18
N GLU A 27 4.78 -7.38 6.65
CA GLU A 27 4.78 -8.50 5.71
C GLU A 27 4.04 -9.71 6.29
N GLU A 28 4.30 -10.02 7.58
CA GLU A 28 3.65 -11.10 8.31
C GLU A 28 2.11 -10.97 8.29
N LEU A 29 1.57 -9.77 8.56
CA LEU A 29 0.12 -9.55 8.54
C LEU A 29 -0.48 -9.82 7.16
N VAL A 30 0.22 -9.44 6.09
CA VAL A 30 -0.24 -9.65 4.71
C VAL A 30 -0.12 -11.13 4.34
N ASN A 31 0.95 -11.80 4.74
CA ASN A 31 1.12 -13.24 4.52
C ASN A 31 0.11 -14.07 5.30
N ASP A 32 -0.19 -13.75 6.56
CA ASP A 32 -1.25 -14.40 7.34
C ASP A 32 -2.61 -14.28 6.64
N TYR A 33 -2.90 -13.11 6.05
CA TYR A 33 -4.10 -12.91 5.26
C TYR A 33 -4.11 -13.76 3.98
N LEU A 34 -2.98 -13.88 3.27
CA LEU A 34 -2.86 -14.70 2.07
C LEU A 34 -2.96 -16.19 2.38
N ASP A 35 -2.40 -16.64 3.50
CA ASP A 35 -2.51 -18.02 3.99
C ASP A 35 -3.94 -18.36 4.37
N LEU A 36 -4.67 -17.42 4.98
CA LEU A 36 -6.09 -17.59 5.30
C LEU A 36 -6.95 -17.75 4.03
N ILE A 37 -6.64 -16.98 2.99
CA ILE A 37 -7.27 -17.15 1.68
C ILE A 37 -6.88 -18.51 1.08
N GLY A 38 -5.60 -18.85 1.17
CA GLY A 38 -5.03 -20.11 0.73
C GLY A 38 -5.06 -20.33 -0.78
N SER A 39 -4.84 -21.59 -1.14
CA SER A 39 -4.76 -22.01 -2.53
C SER A 39 -6.14 -22.09 -3.19
N HIS A 40 -6.19 -21.81 -4.49
CA HIS A 40 -7.44 -21.82 -5.26
C HIS A 40 -7.38 -22.79 -6.42
N GLN A 41 -8.48 -23.48 -6.67
CA GLN A 41 -8.69 -24.25 -7.89
C GLN A 41 -9.91 -23.71 -8.66
N ILE A 42 -9.67 -23.24 -9.88
CA ILE A 42 -10.65 -22.51 -10.68
C ILE A 42 -10.84 -23.23 -12.02
N PRO A 43 -11.99 -23.92 -12.21
CA PRO A 43 -12.35 -24.46 -13.51
C PRO A 43 -12.80 -23.33 -14.45
N LYS A 44 -12.17 -23.20 -15.62
CA LYS A 44 -12.51 -22.24 -16.67
C LYS A 44 -12.85 -22.94 -17.98
N GLY A 45 -13.91 -22.47 -18.65
CA GLY A 45 -14.38 -23.01 -19.93
C GLY A 45 -15.71 -23.75 -19.82
N LYS A 46 -16.11 -24.41 -20.91
CA LYS A 46 -17.40 -25.12 -21.01
C LYS A 46 -17.38 -26.39 -20.16
N LYS A 47 -18.51 -26.71 -19.52
CA LYS A 47 -18.69 -27.95 -18.75
C LYS A 47 -18.33 -29.17 -19.62
N GLY A 48 -17.39 -29.99 -19.17
CA GLY A 48 -16.86 -31.14 -19.91
C GLY A 48 -15.56 -30.89 -20.70
N ASP A 49 -15.16 -29.63 -20.91
CA ASP A 49 -13.88 -29.24 -21.55
C ASP A 49 -13.21 -28.08 -20.77
N GLN A 50 -13.26 -28.16 -19.44
CA GLN A 50 -12.71 -27.11 -18.59
C GLN A 50 -11.20 -27.27 -18.45
N ALA A 51 -10.50 -26.13 -18.50
CA ALA A 51 -9.16 -26.02 -17.97
C ALA A 51 -9.24 -25.82 -16.45
N ILE A 52 -8.41 -26.54 -15.70
CA ILE A 52 -8.26 -26.36 -14.26
C ILE A 52 -7.04 -25.48 -14.01
N TRP A 53 -7.28 -24.31 -13.42
CA TRP A 53 -6.24 -23.42 -12.93
C TRP A 53 -6.06 -23.66 -11.44
N THR A 54 -4.85 -23.95 -10.99
CA THR A 54 -4.54 -24.09 -9.55
C THR A 54 -3.51 -23.03 -9.18
N ILE A 55 -3.79 -22.25 -8.14
CA ILE A 55 -2.89 -21.22 -7.64
C ILE A 55 -2.51 -21.63 -6.23
N GLU A 56 -1.22 -21.79 -5.99
CA GLU A 56 -0.66 -22.36 -4.76
C GLU A 56 0.37 -21.41 -4.15
N GLU A 57 0.45 -21.46 -2.82
CA GLU A 57 1.47 -20.76 -2.02
C GLU A 57 1.56 -19.26 -2.37
N PRO A 58 0.46 -18.48 -2.27
CA PRO A 58 0.53 -17.03 -2.43
C PRO A 58 1.23 -16.41 -1.21
N TYR A 59 2.27 -15.62 -1.44
CA TYR A 59 2.93 -14.85 -0.38
C TYR A 59 3.50 -13.54 -0.93
N VAL A 60 3.86 -12.64 -0.03
CA VAL A 60 4.51 -11.38 -0.31
C VAL A 60 5.85 -11.29 0.41
N THR A 61 6.72 -10.46 -0.15
CA THR A 61 7.98 -10.05 0.46
C THR A 61 8.12 -8.54 0.32
N PHE A 62 8.48 -7.87 1.41
CA PHE A 62 8.73 -6.44 1.48
C PHE A 62 10.23 -6.22 1.66
N GLU A 63 10.83 -5.58 0.68
CA GLU A 63 12.24 -5.24 0.65
C GLU A 63 12.41 -3.72 0.63
N GLU A 64 13.64 -3.25 0.82
CA GLU A 64 13.91 -1.82 0.72
C GLU A 64 13.52 -1.29 -0.67
N GLY A 65 12.59 -0.34 -0.72
CA GLY A 65 12.12 0.29 -1.95
C GLY A 65 11.16 -0.54 -2.81
N SER A 66 10.80 -1.77 -2.43
CA SER A 66 9.88 -2.60 -3.23
C SER A 66 9.08 -3.62 -2.42
N ALA A 67 7.98 -4.08 -3.01
CA ALA A 67 7.21 -5.21 -2.53
C ALA A 67 6.92 -6.15 -3.69
N GLU A 68 6.95 -7.47 -3.47
CA GLU A 68 6.70 -8.46 -4.51
C GLU A 68 5.70 -9.51 -4.02
N PHE A 69 4.65 -9.75 -4.81
CA PHE A 69 3.73 -10.87 -4.71
C PHE A 69 4.27 -12.07 -5.48
N LYS A 70 4.26 -13.24 -4.84
CA LYS A 70 4.82 -14.48 -5.35
C LYS A 70 3.79 -15.61 -5.22
N THR A 71 3.68 -16.45 -6.23
CA THR A 71 2.82 -17.64 -6.20
C THR A 71 3.23 -18.64 -7.29
N THR A 72 2.78 -19.88 -7.18
CA THR A 72 2.89 -20.87 -8.25
C THR A 72 1.52 -21.10 -8.89
N VAL A 73 1.43 -21.02 -10.21
CA VAL A 73 0.20 -21.30 -10.95
C VAL A 73 0.37 -22.50 -11.86
N PHE A 74 -0.57 -23.43 -11.77
CA PHE A 74 -0.69 -24.60 -12.60
C PHE A 74 -1.90 -24.46 -13.52
N TYR A 75 -1.72 -24.90 -14.76
CA TYR A 75 -2.78 -25.01 -15.76
C TYR A 75 -2.85 -26.44 -16.25
N LYS A 76 -4.03 -27.05 -16.18
CA LYS A 76 -4.28 -28.39 -16.71
C LYS A 76 -5.50 -28.41 -17.63
N LYS A 77 -5.30 -28.81 -18.89
CA LYS A 77 -6.40 -29.08 -19.84
C LYS A 77 -6.05 -30.30 -20.70
N GLY A 78 -6.81 -31.39 -20.57
CA GLY A 78 -6.50 -32.65 -21.26
C GLY A 78 -5.08 -33.13 -20.96
N LYS A 79 -4.23 -33.22 -22.00
CA LYS A 79 -2.80 -33.59 -21.88
C LYS A 79 -1.87 -32.40 -21.63
N VAL A 80 -2.37 -31.17 -21.71
CA VAL A 80 -1.58 -29.96 -21.46
C VAL A 80 -1.49 -29.73 -19.96
N ASN A 81 -0.26 -29.66 -19.46
CA ASN A 81 0.07 -29.26 -18.11
C ASN A 81 1.19 -28.20 -18.16
N ILE A 82 0.95 -27.04 -17.56
CA ILE A 82 1.90 -25.92 -17.49
C ILE A 82 2.02 -25.49 -16.04
N LYS A 83 3.25 -25.40 -15.55
CA LYS A 83 3.60 -24.79 -14.26
C LYS A 83 4.29 -23.46 -14.54
N LYS A 84 3.84 -22.38 -13.89
CA LYS A 84 4.44 -21.05 -13.98
C LYS A 84 4.64 -20.50 -12.57
N VAL A 85 5.89 -20.20 -12.22
CA VAL A 85 6.19 -19.40 -11.02
C VAL A 85 5.95 -17.94 -11.40
N VAL A 86 5.14 -17.26 -10.59
CA VAL A 86 4.71 -15.89 -10.84
C VAL A 86 5.32 -14.99 -9.78
N ARG A 87 5.86 -13.87 -10.25
CA ARG A 87 6.36 -12.76 -9.46
C ARG A 87 5.78 -11.48 -10.04
N LYS A 88 5.17 -10.66 -9.20
CA LYS A 88 4.53 -9.40 -9.57
C LYS A 88 4.87 -8.36 -8.53
N ASN A 89 5.28 -7.17 -8.97
CA ASN A 89 5.48 -6.05 -8.06
C ASN A 89 4.17 -5.72 -7.36
N MET A 90 4.30 -5.17 -6.17
CA MET A 90 3.21 -4.55 -5.44
C MET A 90 3.47 -3.08 -5.22
N TYR A 91 2.39 -2.33 -5.15
CA TYR A 91 2.41 -0.91 -4.86
C TYR A 91 1.34 -0.58 -3.83
N VAL A 92 1.48 0.58 -3.20
CA VAL A 92 0.54 1.07 -2.20
C VAL A 92 -0.11 2.35 -2.68
N GLU A 93 -1.43 2.39 -2.57
CA GLU A 93 -2.22 3.60 -2.80
C GLU A 93 -2.78 4.08 -1.47
N TYR A 94 -2.59 5.35 -1.16
CA TYR A 94 -3.24 5.99 -0.02
C TYR A 94 -4.24 7.03 -0.51
N ASN A 95 -5.52 6.78 -0.27
CA ASN A 95 -6.59 7.76 -0.45
C ASN A 95 -6.78 8.54 0.85
N TYR A 96 -6.44 9.82 0.80
CA TYR A 96 -6.50 10.73 1.95
C TYR A 96 -7.94 11.04 2.40
N ASP A 97 -8.85 11.22 1.46
CA ASP A 97 -10.24 11.61 1.73
C ASP A 97 -10.97 10.49 2.47
N ASP A 98 -10.82 9.27 1.97
CA ASP A 98 -11.40 8.05 2.57
C ASP A 98 -10.57 7.52 3.75
N ASN A 99 -9.34 8.01 3.90
CA ASN A 99 -8.33 7.51 4.82
C ASN A 99 -8.07 5.99 4.67
N ILE A 100 -7.99 5.50 3.44
CA ILE A 100 -7.77 4.08 3.15
C ILE A 100 -6.44 3.88 2.43
N ILE A 101 -5.66 2.93 2.93
CA ILE A 101 -4.47 2.37 2.30
C ILE A 101 -4.89 1.09 1.58
N ASN A 102 -4.56 0.96 0.29
CA ASN A 102 -4.74 -0.27 -0.48
C ASN A 102 -3.38 -0.83 -0.88
N LEU A 103 -3.15 -2.12 -0.63
CA LEU A 103 -2.01 -2.85 -1.20
C LEU A 103 -2.45 -3.51 -2.49
N MET A 104 -1.72 -3.23 -3.57
CA MET A 104 -2.13 -3.60 -4.92
C MET A 104 -1.04 -4.40 -5.63
N ILE A 105 -1.43 -5.42 -6.39
CA ILE A 105 -0.56 -6.18 -7.29
C ILE A 105 -0.53 -5.44 -8.63
N GLU A 106 0.66 -5.07 -9.09
CA GLU A 106 0.87 -4.46 -10.39
C GLU A 106 0.63 -5.48 -11.51
N ASP A 107 -0.18 -5.11 -12.51
CA ASP A 107 -0.62 -6.00 -13.59
C ASP A 107 -0.98 -7.41 -13.08
N PRO A 108 -2.11 -7.58 -12.35
CA PRO A 108 -2.43 -8.80 -11.63
C PRO A 108 -2.79 -9.99 -12.54
N PHE A 109 -2.62 -9.84 -13.85
CA PHE A 109 -2.97 -10.83 -14.82
C PHE A 109 -1.83 -11.79 -15.12
N ILE A 110 -2.17 -13.08 -15.22
CA ILE A 110 -1.27 -14.14 -15.67
C ILE A 110 -1.85 -14.78 -16.92
N THR A 111 -1.06 -14.76 -17.99
CA THR A 111 -1.33 -15.52 -19.21
C THR A 111 -0.54 -16.82 -19.19
N MET A 112 -1.18 -17.92 -19.61
CA MET A 112 -0.54 -19.22 -19.83
C MET A 112 -0.31 -19.41 -21.32
N GLU A 113 0.93 -19.68 -21.70
CA GLU A 113 1.32 -19.84 -23.09
C GLU A 113 2.32 -20.99 -23.23
N ARG A 114 2.27 -21.70 -24.36
CA ARG A 114 3.24 -22.74 -24.70
C ARG A 114 3.38 -22.85 -26.22
N LYS A 115 4.62 -22.79 -26.73
CA LYS A 115 4.91 -22.90 -28.17
C LYS A 115 4.07 -21.93 -29.03
N ASN A 116 3.95 -20.67 -28.60
CA ASN A 116 3.16 -19.60 -29.24
C ASN A 116 1.63 -19.82 -29.27
N GLU A 117 1.11 -20.77 -28.48
CA GLU A 117 -0.32 -20.94 -28.24
C GLU A 117 -0.69 -20.33 -26.89
N ASP A 118 -1.75 -19.51 -26.86
CA ASP A 118 -2.34 -18.91 -25.65
C ASP A 118 -3.44 -19.84 -25.08
N PHE A 119 -3.29 -20.22 -23.82
CA PHE A 119 -4.18 -21.12 -23.08
C PHE A 119 -5.15 -20.38 -22.16
N GLY A 120 -5.10 -19.05 -22.16
CA GLY A 120 -5.96 -18.14 -21.44
C GLY A 120 -5.24 -17.31 -20.38
N LYS A 121 -6.04 -16.46 -19.75
CA LYS A 121 -5.59 -15.49 -18.75
C LYS A 121 -6.42 -15.59 -17.46
N ILE A 122 -5.77 -15.41 -16.32
CA ILE A 122 -6.39 -15.31 -15.00
C ILE A 122 -5.99 -14.00 -14.32
N ASP A 123 -6.90 -13.48 -13.50
CA ASP A 123 -6.73 -12.25 -12.73
C ASP A 123 -6.57 -12.60 -11.25
N LEU A 124 -5.41 -12.33 -10.69
CA LEU A 124 -5.09 -12.59 -9.29
C LEU A 124 -5.80 -11.63 -8.33
N SER A 125 -6.15 -10.42 -8.79
CA SER A 125 -6.71 -9.36 -7.93
C SER A 125 -8.04 -9.78 -7.31
N ILE A 126 -8.82 -10.55 -8.07
CA ILE A 126 -10.15 -11.04 -7.67
C ILE A 126 -10.05 -11.96 -6.45
N LEU A 127 -8.92 -12.66 -6.29
CA LEU A 127 -8.68 -13.63 -5.23
C LEU A 127 -7.93 -12.99 -4.07
N TYR A 128 -6.83 -12.28 -4.35
CA TYR A 128 -5.84 -11.94 -3.31
C TYR A 128 -5.78 -10.45 -2.94
N GLN A 129 -6.39 -9.53 -3.69
CA GLN A 129 -6.32 -8.08 -3.36
C GLN A 129 -7.52 -7.53 -2.58
N LYS A 130 -8.71 -8.13 -2.68
CA LYS A 130 -9.97 -7.46 -2.25
C LYS A 130 -9.99 -6.99 -0.78
N GLY A 131 -9.34 -7.72 0.13
CA GLY A 131 -9.32 -7.43 1.56
C GLY A 131 -8.06 -6.73 2.08
N LEU A 132 -7.08 -6.43 1.22
CA LEU A 132 -5.84 -5.75 1.62
C LEU A 132 -6.05 -4.23 1.72
N LYS A 133 -6.95 -3.84 2.62
CA LYS A 133 -7.35 -2.45 2.88
C LYS A 133 -7.16 -2.12 4.35
N PHE A 134 -6.45 -1.03 4.62
CA PHE A 134 -6.09 -0.61 5.97
C PHE A 134 -6.44 0.86 6.20
N GLN A 135 -6.62 1.22 7.47
CA GLN A 135 -6.82 2.62 7.85
C GLN A 135 -5.50 3.38 7.73
N GLY A 136 -5.57 4.57 7.12
CA GLY A 136 -4.42 5.46 6.99
C GLY A 136 -4.14 6.29 8.24
N PRO A 137 -2.97 6.96 8.27
CA PRO A 137 -2.54 7.79 9.39
C PRO A 137 -3.23 9.16 9.35
N ARG A 138 -4.54 9.26 9.60
CA ARG A 138 -5.23 10.56 9.67
C ARG A 138 -5.58 10.96 11.11
N PRO A 139 -5.24 12.18 11.56
CA PRO A 139 -5.66 12.67 12.86
C PRO A 139 -7.19 12.76 12.92
N LYS A 140 -7.78 12.35 14.05
CA LYS A 140 -9.23 12.41 14.25
C LYS A 140 -9.77 13.83 14.48
N VAL A 141 -8.89 14.76 14.81
CA VAL A 141 -9.22 16.16 15.09
C VAL A 141 -8.30 17.04 14.27
N GLU A 142 -8.76 18.21 13.84
CA GLU A 142 -7.92 19.19 13.12
C GLU A 142 -7.22 20.13 14.09
N THR A 143 -7.72 20.21 15.32
CA THR A 143 -7.23 21.13 16.34
C THR A 143 -7.15 20.44 17.70
N ILE A 144 -6.05 20.66 18.42
CA ILE A 144 -5.88 20.23 19.81
C ILE A 144 -5.85 21.47 20.71
N LYS A 145 -6.66 21.48 21.77
CA LYS A 145 -6.62 22.52 22.81
C LYS A 145 -5.87 21.99 24.02
N LEU A 146 -4.78 22.66 24.41
CA LEU A 146 -3.92 22.22 25.52
C LEU A 146 -3.81 23.32 26.58
N LYS A 147 -3.77 22.92 27.86
CA LYS A 147 -3.41 23.81 28.96
C LYS A 147 -1.92 23.66 29.24
N THR A 148 -1.17 24.75 29.11
CA THR A 148 0.28 24.79 29.35
C THR A 148 0.62 25.74 30.50
N ILE A 149 1.90 25.77 30.89
CA ILE A 149 2.43 26.76 31.85
C ILE A 149 2.25 28.21 31.38
N LYS A 150 2.08 28.45 30.07
CA LYS A 150 1.86 29.78 29.46
C LYS A 150 0.38 30.11 29.25
N GLY A 151 -0.54 29.24 29.69
CA GLY A 151 -1.98 29.37 29.47
C GLY A 151 -2.53 28.34 28.49
N ARG A 152 -3.77 28.56 28.04
CA ARG A 152 -4.43 27.68 27.05
C ARG A 152 -3.93 28.03 25.66
N ILE A 153 -3.43 27.04 24.93
CA ILE A 153 -3.02 27.17 23.53
C ILE A 153 -3.93 26.30 22.66
N ARG A 154 -4.10 26.74 21.41
CA ARG A 154 -4.77 26.00 20.34
C ARG A 154 -3.69 25.60 19.34
N ILE A 155 -3.60 24.32 19.03
CA ILE A 155 -2.69 23.78 18.04
C ILE A 155 -3.50 23.32 16.85
N ASP A 156 -3.26 23.92 15.69
CA ASP A 156 -3.90 23.50 14.44
C ASP A 156 -2.96 22.55 13.68
N MET A 157 -3.47 21.36 13.33
CA MET A 157 -2.71 20.32 12.63
C MET A 157 -2.97 20.43 11.14
N ASN A 158 -1.92 20.77 10.39
CA ASN A 158 -1.99 20.93 8.94
C ASN A 158 -1.23 19.79 8.27
N ILE A 159 -1.88 19.13 7.31
CA ILE A 159 -1.30 18.00 6.58
C ILE A 159 -0.68 18.53 5.30
N LYS A 160 0.62 18.27 5.12
CA LYS A 160 1.38 18.79 3.98
C LYS A 160 1.49 17.79 2.85
N LYS A 161 1.85 16.55 3.19
CA LYS A 161 2.26 15.54 2.23
C LYS A 161 2.06 14.15 2.81
N SER A 162 1.66 13.20 1.97
CA SER A 162 1.74 11.77 2.26
C SER A 162 2.98 11.15 1.64
N MET A 163 3.57 10.19 2.34
CA MET A 163 4.77 9.47 1.93
C MET A 163 4.57 7.98 2.14
N ILE A 164 5.12 7.17 1.25
CA ILE A 164 5.06 5.71 1.29
C ILE A 164 6.49 5.21 1.30
N TYR A 165 6.81 4.36 2.27
CA TYR A 165 8.12 3.75 2.44
C TYR A 165 7.99 2.24 2.38
N PHE A 166 8.82 1.63 1.56
CA PHE A 166 9.04 0.19 1.55
C PHE A 166 10.33 -0.06 2.33
N GLU A 167 10.18 -0.66 3.50
CA GLU A 167 11.25 -1.03 4.41
C GLU A 167 11.28 -2.57 4.51
N PRO A 168 12.42 -3.19 4.87
CA PRO A 168 12.47 -4.63 5.05
C PRO A 168 11.37 -5.13 6.01
N GLY A 169 10.47 -5.97 5.51
CA GLY A 169 9.35 -6.57 6.24
C GLY A 169 8.17 -5.64 6.56
N ILE A 170 8.20 -4.37 6.14
CA ILE A 170 7.14 -3.39 6.46
C ILE A 170 6.89 -2.43 5.30
N VAL A 171 5.61 -2.12 5.04
CA VAL A 171 5.24 -0.92 4.28
C VAL A 171 4.66 0.12 5.22
N ARG A 172 5.25 1.32 5.22
CA ARG A 172 4.82 2.44 6.06
C ARG A 172 4.21 3.54 5.21
N VAL A 173 3.00 3.94 5.56
CA VAL A 173 2.35 5.15 5.04
C VAL A 173 2.44 6.22 6.12
N ALA A 174 2.98 7.37 5.75
CA ALA A 174 3.22 8.49 6.64
C ALA A 174 2.57 9.77 6.11
N ILE A 175 2.21 10.66 7.02
CA ILE A 175 1.85 12.04 6.68
C ILE A 175 2.70 13.02 7.49
N ASP A 176 3.16 14.06 6.80
CA ASP A 176 3.81 15.20 7.42
C ASP A 176 2.76 16.14 8.01
N LEU A 177 2.92 16.40 9.31
CA LEU A 177 2.13 17.33 10.08
C LEU A 177 2.93 18.58 10.41
N ASP A 178 2.38 19.72 10.04
CA ASP A 178 2.78 21.02 10.55
C ASP A 178 1.83 21.44 11.65
N TYR A 179 2.39 21.93 12.76
CA TYR A 179 1.59 22.46 13.86
C TYR A 179 2.10 23.82 14.35
N LYS A 180 1.14 24.70 14.64
CA LYS A 180 1.34 26.09 15.09
C LYS A 180 0.60 26.35 16.39
#